data_AF-A0A540KW35-F1
#
_entry.id   AF-A0A540KW35-F1
#
_cell.length_a   1.000
_cell.length_b   1.000
_cell.length_c   1.000
_cell.angle_alpha   90.00
_cell.angle_beta   90.00
_cell.angle_gamma   90.00
#
_symmetry.space_group_name_H-M   'P 1'
#
loop_
_entity.id
_entity.type
_entity.pdbx_description
1 polymer ?
#
loop_
_entity_poly.entity_id
_entity_poly.type
_entity_poly.pdbx_seq_one_letter_code
_entity_poly.pdbx_strand_id
1 'polypeptide(L)'
;MPCKINLAECESLKRLTLEDSGMTDNQFRDRFFMFPLLEKLDLHKCLNLKNIRIASHRLKRLVLRGCKKLVDVEIDTPNLLSFEYEGDEMPFSFLNPISLKEAKFSFAPVKNVISEPEWFLKMREFLGKLDHRDFKLVVYTNKNVIIHENLRETSPPPNCGLKFELVQSSVSTEELLDGLLQKRQLETLSIFSSSGSEFLKLVRKKITRKEDPTCCISMNSTNKCWQHFLKDARMVNLKADKHAAPWMAWLKSHPRVNEITCFRLKWKSDKDGRMASRQGLHLT
;
A
#
# COMPACT_ATOMS: atom_id res chain seq x y z
N MET A 1 19.83 -0.46 28.17
CA MET A 1 19.63 0.74 29.00
C MET A 1 18.31 1.38 28.61
N PRO A 2 17.27 1.43 29.47
CA PRO A 2 16.06 2.18 29.15
C PRO A 2 16.36 3.68 29.23
N CYS A 3 16.18 4.40 28.11
CA CYS A 3 16.32 5.85 28.08
C CYS A 3 15.03 6.47 28.63
N LYS A 4 15.11 7.23 29.72
CA LYS A 4 13.99 8.01 30.26
C LYS A 4 14.05 9.41 29.67
N ILE A 5 13.37 9.61 28.55
CA ILE A 5 13.17 10.93 27.96
C ILE A 5 11.90 11.52 28.58
N ASN A 6 12.01 12.68 29.23
CA ASN A 6 10.84 13.43 29.67
C ASN A 6 10.28 14.19 28.46
N LEU A 7 9.16 13.71 27.93
CA LEU A 7 8.51 14.34 26.77
C LEU A 7 7.45 15.37 27.18
N ALA A 8 7.20 15.58 28.47
CA ALA A 8 6.15 16.48 28.96
C ALA A 8 6.39 17.95 28.55
N GLU A 9 7.64 18.35 28.32
CA GLU A 9 8.00 19.72 27.92
C GLU A 9 7.99 19.92 26.40
N CYS A 10 7.70 18.87 25.62
CA CYS A 10 7.74 18.92 24.15
C CYS A 10 6.39 19.38 23.55
N GLU A 11 5.76 20.42 24.10
CA GLU A 11 4.43 20.89 23.68
C GLU A 11 4.37 21.33 22.20
N SER A 12 5.52 21.76 21.66
CA SER A 12 5.68 22.16 20.25
C SER A 12 5.94 21.01 19.29
N LEU A 13 5.94 19.76 19.77
CA LEU A 13 6.28 18.60 18.95
C LEU A 13 5.23 18.36 17.86
N LYS A 14 5.66 18.45 16.60
CA LYS A 14 4.80 18.20 15.43
C LYS A 14 4.90 16.79 14.86
N ARG A 15 5.95 16.05 15.21
CA ARG A 15 6.24 14.73 14.64
C ARG A 15 6.76 13.81 15.73
N LEU A 16 6.14 12.65 15.85
CA LEU A 16 6.50 11.66 16.85
C LEU A 16 6.60 10.30 16.19
N THR A 17 7.74 9.65 16.36
CA THR A 17 7.97 8.26 15.97
C THR A 17 8.27 7.47 17.22
N LEU A 18 7.53 6.38 17.45
CA LEU A 18 7.71 5.51 18.62
C LEU A 18 7.97 4.08 18.17
N GLU A 19 9.05 3.50 18.69
CA GLU A 19 9.31 2.07 18.67
C GLU A 19 9.49 1.59 20.12
N ASP A 20 8.39 1.19 20.74
CA ASP A 20 8.35 0.76 22.14
C ASP A 20 7.49 -0.50 22.27
N SER A 21 8.16 -1.66 22.31
CA SER A 21 7.50 -2.96 22.42
C SER A 21 6.83 -3.18 23.78
N GLY A 22 7.25 -2.43 24.80
CA GLY A 22 6.72 -2.50 26.16
C GLY A 22 5.51 -1.59 26.41
N MET A 23 5.26 -0.62 25.52
CA MET A 23 4.20 0.39 25.70
C MET A 23 2.82 -0.23 25.79
N THR A 24 2.12 0.06 26.88
CA THR A 24 0.72 -0.30 27.12
C THR A 24 -0.23 0.75 26.55
N ASP A 25 -1.50 0.36 26.36
CA ASP A 25 -2.56 1.27 25.87
C ASP A 25 -2.70 2.54 26.75
N ASN A 26 -2.59 2.38 28.08
CA ASN A 26 -2.65 3.51 29.02
C ASN A 26 -1.47 4.46 28.84
N GLN A 27 -0.25 3.93 28.74
CA GLN A 27 0.95 4.74 28.52
C GLN A 27 0.91 5.47 27.18
N PHE A 28 0.39 4.82 26.13
CA PHE A 28 0.20 5.48 24.84
C PHE A 28 -0.80 6.63 24.95
N ARG A 29 -1.97 6.40 25.56
CA ARG A 29 -3.00 7.42 25.76
C ARG A 29 -2.45 8.63 26.51
N ASP A 30 -1.79 8.39 27.65
CA ASP A 30 -1.28 9.46 28.51
C ASP A 30 -0.17 10.27 27.80
N ARG A 31 0.70 9.60 27.01
CA ARG A 31 1.72 10.26 26.20
C ARG A 31 1.13 11.02 25.01
N PHE A 32 0.15 10.44 24.31
CA PHE A 32 -0.41 11.01 23.08
C PHE A 32 -1.05 12.38 23.34
N PHE A 33 -1.76 12.55 24.46
CA PHE A 33 -2.39 13.82 24.82
C PHE A 33 -1.40 14.92 25.25
N MET A 34 -0.12 14.59 25.48
CA MET A 34 0.91 15.58 25.82
C MET A 34 1.41 16.39 24.61
N PHE A 35 1.01 16.00 23.39
CA PHE A 35 1.46 16.65 22.16
C PHE A 35 0.28 17.29 21.41
N PRO A 36 -0.28 18.40 21.90
CA PRO A 36 -1.47 19.02 21.31
C PRO A 36 -1.23 19.55 19.89
N LEU A 37 0.03 19.78 19.50
CA LEU A 37 0.45 20.27 18.19
C LEU A 37 0.89 19.17 17.22
N LEU A 38 0.70 17.90 17.57
CA LEU A 38 1.19 16.77 16.77
C LEU A 38 0.48 16.69 15.41
N GLU A 39 1.27 16.80 14.33
CA GLU A 39 0.81 16.68 12.95
C GLU A 39 1.11 15.31 12.33
N LYS A 40 2.11 14.58 12.86
CA LYS A 40 2.50 13.24 12.37
C LYS A 40 2.79 12.28 13.51
N LEU A 41 2.20 11.08 13.45
CA LEU A 41 2.44 10.00 14.40
C LEU A 41 2.80 8.72 13.66
N ASP A 42 3.95 8.16 14.00
CA ASP A 42 4.43 6.90 13.45
C ASP A 42 4.69 5.90 14.60
N LEU A 43 3.89 4.83 14.66
CA LEU A 43 4.03 3.73 15.63
C LEU A 43 4.64 2.50 14.94
N HIS A 44 5.80 2.08 15.41
CA HIS A 44 6.53 0.94 14.89
C HIS A 44 6.72 -0.12 15.97
N LYS A 45 6.40 -1.37 15.66
CA LYS A 45 6.64 -2.53 16.54
C LYS A 45 6.21 -2.31 18.00
N CYS A 46 5.10 -1.58 18.22
CA CYS A 46 4.48 -1.44 19.54
C CYS A 46 3.70 -2.71 19.87
N LEU A 47 4.41 -3.75 20.32
CA LEU A 47 3.91 -5.12 20.42
C LEU A 47 2.93 -5.37 21.57
N ASN A 48 2.75 -4.42 22.48
CA ASN A 48 1.83 -4.53 23.61
C ASN A 48 0.58 -3.67 23.48
N LEU A 49 0.49 -2.83 22.43
CA LEU A 49 -0.73 -2.10 22.15
C LEU A 49 -1.82 -3.07 21.66
N LYS A 50 -3.03 -2.91 22.19
CA LYS A 50 -4.20 -3.73 21.85
C LYS A 50 -5.37 -2.87 21.43
N ASN A 51 -5.81 -1.97 22.32
CA ASN A 51 -6.99 -1.15 22.11
C ASN A 51 -6.63 0.32 22.32
N ILE A 52 -6.53 1.08 21.23
CA ILE A 52 -6.13 2.49 21.30
C ILE A 52 -7.11 3.37 20.56
N ARG A 53 -7.35 4.57 21.11
CA ARG A 53 -8.07 5.64 20.43
C ARG A 53 -7.08 6.73 20.04
N ILE A 54 -7.08 7.11 18.77
CA ILE A 54 -6.28 8.22 18.23
C ILE A 54 -7.25 9.32 17.81
N ALA A 55 -7.39 10.34 18.64
CA ALA A 55 -8.30 11.47 18.41
C ALA A 55 -7.52 12.79 18.33
N SER A 56 -7.51 13.45 17.17
CA SER A 56 -6.79 14.71 16.97
C SER A 56 -7.26 15.47 15.74
N HIS A 57 -7.52 16.76 15.90
CA HIS A 57 -7.84 17.67 14.79
C HIS A 57 -6.59 18.17 14.05
N ARG A 58 -5.38 17.93 14.55
CA ARG A 58 -4.13 18.41 13.91
C ARG A 58 -3.37 17.33 13.18
N LEU A 59 -3.64 16.07 13.51
CA LEU A 59 -2.95 14.94 12.92
C LEU A 59 -3.27 14.85 11.42
N LYS A 60 -2.22 14.97 10.60
CA LYS A 60 -2.28 14.91 9.13
C LYS A 60 -1.76 13.59 8.59
N ARG A 61 -0.86 12.92 9.33
CA ARG A 61 -0.31 11.61 8.95
C ARG A 61 -0.27 10.65 10.13
N LEU A 62 -0.71 9.42 9.89
CA LEU A 62 -0.64 8.33 10.84
C LEU A 62 -0.02 7.09 10.19
N VAL A 63 0.94 6.48 10.86
CA VAL A 63 1.57 5.23 10.44
C VAL A 63 1.50 4.21 11.58
N LEU A 64 1.02 3.01 11.29
CA LEU A 64 0.99 1.86 12.19
C LEU A 64 1.70 0.69 11.50
N ARG A 65 2.94 0.38 11.90
CA ARG A 65 3.70 -0.74 11.29
C ARG A 65 4.13 -1.77 12.31
N GLY A 66 3.83 -3.04 12.05
CA GLY A 66 4.31 -4.16 12.86
C GLY A 66 3.79 -4.18 14.31
N CYS A 67 2.69 -3.48 14.59
CA CYS A 67 2.03 -3.47 15.90
C CYS A 67 1.10 -4.70 16.01
N LYS A 68 1.70 -5.89 16.18
CA LYS A 68 1.04 -7.19 15.94
C LYS A 68 -0.11 -7.56 16.87
N LYS A 69 -0.25 -6.91 18.02
CA LYS A 69 -1.30 -7.21 19.02
C LYS A 69 -2.48 -6.24 18.97
N LEU A 70 -2.50 -5.29 18.02
CA LEU A 70 -3.63 -4.40 17.84
C LEU A 70 -4.88 -5.21 17.50
N VAL A 71 -5.94 -4.99 18.28
CA VAL A 71 -7.26 -5.61 18.12
C VAL A 71 -8.26 -4.55 17.67
N ASP A 72 -8.21 -3.36 18.29
CA ASP A 72 -9.09 -2.25 17.97
C ASP A 72 -8.34 -0.91 18.02
N VAL A 73 -8.48 -0.13 16.97
CA VAL A 73 -7.88 1.18 16.79
C VAL A 73 -8.95 2.11 16.27
N GLU A 74 -9.45 2.93 17.17
CA GLU A 74 -10.45 3.92 16.82
C GLU A 74 -9.77 5.21 16.38
N ILE A 75 -9.96 5.59 15.11
CA ILE A 75 -9.33 6.76 14.51
C ILE A 75 -10.36 7.87 14.33
N ASP A 76 -10.23 8.91 15.15
CA ASP A 76 -11.06 10.10 15.17
C ASP A 76 -10.22 11.34 14.83
N THR A 77 -9.77 11.40 13.58
CA THR A 77 -8.85 12.43 13.09
C THR A 77 -9.39 13.06 11.80
N PRO A 78 -10.31 14.05 11.90
CA PRO A 78 -11.05 14.56 10.73
C PRO A 78 -10.16 15.24 9.69
N ASN A 79 -8.95 15.68 10.07
CA ASN A 79 -7.98 16.34 9.20
C ASN A 79 -6.83 15.40 8.77
N LEU A 80 -6.97 14.09 8.97
CA LEU A 80 -5.99 13.11 8.53
C LEU A 80 -5.97 13.04 7.00
N LEU A 81 -4.79 13.25 6.41
CA LEU A 81 -4.58 13.26 4.96
C LEU A 81 -4.01 11.94 4.46
N SER A 82 -3.14 11.30 5.25
CA SER A 82 -2.41 10.09 4.87
C SER A 82 -2.40 9.07 6.01
N PHE A 83 -2.74 7.84 5.70
CA PHE A 83 -2.71 6.72 6.63
C PHE A 83 -1.93 5.54 6.05
N GLU A 84 -1.01 4.98 6.84
CA GLU A 84 -0.29 3.76 6.46
C GLU A 84 -0.41 2.70 7.55
N TYR A 85 -0.74 1.48 7.14
CA TYR A 85 -0.86 0.33 8.00
C TYR A 85 -0.04 -0.86 7.45
N GLU A 86 0.69 -1.54 8.32
CA GLU A 86 1.32 -2.84 8.06
C GLU A 86 1.03 -3.81 9.21
N GLY A 87 0.39 -4.92 8.89
CA GLY A 87 0.02 -5.95 9.87
C GLY A 87 -0.69 -7.14 9.24
N ASP A 88 -1.23 -8.03 10.06
CA ASP A 88 -1.86 -9.27 9.60
C ASP A 88 -3.36 -9.11 9.38
N GLU A 89 -3.99 -8.19 10.13
CA GLU A 89 -5.44 -7.93 10.13
C GLU A 89 -5.74 -6.45 9.89
N MET A 90 -7.01 -6.06 9.82
CA MET A 90 -7.45 -4.65 9.77
C MET A 90 -8.11 -4.23 11.09
N PRO A 91 -7.32 -3.97 12.16
CA PRO A 91 -7.85 -3.70 13.50
C PRO A 91 -8.21 -2.23 13.70
N PHE A 92 -8.62 -1.51 12.66
CA PHE A 92 -8.85 -0.07 12.75
C PHE A 92 -10.16 0.34 12.09
N SER A 93 -10.79 1.35 12.67
CA SER A 93 -11.99 1.97 12.16
C SER A 93 -11.83 3.49 12.13
N PHE A 94 -12.35 4.11 11.07
CA PHE A 94 -12.42 5.56 10.96
C PHE A 94 -13.81 6.04 11.37
N LEU A 95 -13.88 6.95 12.35
CA LEU A 95 -15.13 7.65 12.63
C LEU A 95 -15.44 8.69 11.56
N ASN A 96 -14.41 9.42 11.12
CA ASN A 96 -14.57 10.53 10.19
C ASN A 96 -13.37 10.64 9.22
N PRO A 97 -13.34 9.86 8.12
CA PRO A 97 -12.24 9.88 7.15
C PRO A 97 -12.40 11.01 6.09
N ILE A 98 -13.10 12.11 6.38
CA ILE A 98 -13.47 13.13 5.37
C ILE A 98 -12.25 13.71 4.62
N SER A 99 -11.14 13.96 5.31
CA SER A 99 -9.96 14.57 4.69
C SER A 99 -8.97 13.57 4.10
N LEU A 100 -9.22 12.26 4.25
CA LEU A 100 -8.26 11.24 3.87
C LEU A 100 -8.06 11.23 2.34
N LYS A 101 -6.80 11.43 1.92
CA LYS A 101 -6.39 11.47 0.51
C LYS A 101 -5.60 10.25 0.10
N GLU A 102 -4.89 9.64 1.04
CA GLU A 102 -4.07 8.47 0.79
C GLU A 102 -4.19 7.46 1.94
N ALA A 103 -4.43 6.20 1.60
CA ALA A 103 -4.28 5.07 2.49
C ALA A 103 -3.32 4.04 1.88
N LYS A 104 -2.45 3.45 2.69
CA LYS A 104 -1.55 2.38 2.28
C LYS A 104 -1.63 1.23 3.26
N PHE A 105 -2.09 0.09 2.82
CA PHE A 105 -2.20 -1.12 3.64
C PHE A 105 -1.21 -2.16 3.15
N SER A 106 -0.52 -2.83 4.06
CA SER A 106 0.37 -3.95 3.76
C SER A 106 -0.02 -5.11 4.65
N PHE A 107 -0.58 -6.16 4.05
CA PHE A 107 -1.00 -7.34 4.78
C PHE A 107 -0.05 -8.51 4.53
N ALA A 108 0.20 -9.31 5.56
CA ALA A 108 1.02 -10.51 5.41
C ALA A 108 0.35 -11.54 4.48
N PRO A 109 1.13 -12.41 3.79
CA PRO A 109 0.58 -13.42 2.91
C PRO A 109 -0.31 -14.41 3.67
N VAL A 110 -1.56 -14.55 3.25
CA VAL A 110 -2.48 -15.57 3.77
C VAL A 110 -2.02 -16.93 3.23
N LYS A 111 -1.54 -17.81 4.12
CA LYS A 111 -0.98 -19.11 3.73
C LYS A 111 -2.03 -20.16 3.35
N ASN A 112 -3.25 -20.04 3.87
CA ASN A 112 -4.36 -20.98 3.65
C ASN A 112 -5.68 -20.21 3.45
N VAL A 113 -6.14 -20.04 2.21
CA VAL A 113 -7.40 -19.36 1.90
C VAL A 113 -8.50 -20.41 1.77
N ILE A 114 -9.02 -20.89 2.89
CA ILE A 114 -10.25 -21.71 2.90
C ILE A 114 -11.48 -20.79 2.86
N SER A 115 -11.35 -19.59 3.42
CA SER A 115 -12.35 -18.52 3.44
C SER A 115 -11.71 -17.16 3.19
N GLU A 116 -12.54 -16.18 2.83
CA GLU A 116 -12.12 -14.80 2.68
C GLU A 116 -11.60 -14.23 4.04
N PRO A 117 -10.44 -13.55 4.08
CA PRO A 117 -9.91 -12.99 5.32
C PRO A 117 -10.78 -11.86 5.85
N GLU A 118 -10.87 -11.76 7.18
CA GLU A 118 -11.67 -10.75 7.86
C GLU A 118 -11.22 -9.31 7.52
N TRP A 119 -9.90 -9.07 7.44
CA TRP A 119 -9.37 -7.78 7.00
C TRP A 119 -9.89 -7.35 5.63
N PHE A 120 -10.16 -8.29 4.74
CA PHE A 120 -10.61 -7.99 3.39
C PHE A 120 -12.08 -7.52 3.37
N LEU A 121 -12.93 -8.12 4.19
CA LEU A 121 -14.31 -7.66 4.44
C LEU A 121 -14.32 -6.23 4.99
N LYS A 122 -13.55 -5.96 6.04
CA LYS A 122 -13.42 -4.63 6.66
C LYS A 122 -12.91 -3.58 5.67
N MET A 123 -11.99 -3.97 4.78
CA MET A 123 -11.46 -3.08 3.75
C MET A 123 -12.54 -2.67 2.75
N ARG A 124 -13.43 -3.59 2.35
CA ARG A 124 -14.58 -3.26 1.48
C ARG A 124 -15.55 -2.31 2.15
N GLU A 125 -15.87 -2.54 3.41
CA GLU A 125 -16.74 -1.65 4.18
C GLU A 125 -16.12 -0.25 4.30
N PHE A 126 -14.81 -0.18 4.55
CA PHE A 126 -14.07 1.08 4.56
C PHE A 126 -14.14 1.80 3.21
N LEU A 127 -13.95 1.09 2.10
CA LEU A 127 -14.09 1.66 0.76
C LEU A 127 -15.48 2.22 0.51
N GLY A 128 -16.53 1.53 0.97
CA GLY A 128 -17.91 2.01 0.85
C GLY A 128 -18.21 3.29 1.62
N LYS A 129 -17.40 3.62 2.65
CA LYS A 129 -17.53 4.87 3.43
C LYS A 129 -16.82 6.06 2.80
N LEU A 130 -15.95 5.84 1.82
CA LEU A 130 -15.25 6.91 1.14
C LEU A 130 -16.13 7.45 0.02
N ASP A 131 -16.69 8.64 0.25
CA ASP A 131 -17.42 9.40 -0.76
C ASP A 131 -16.54 9.65 -2.00
N HIS A 132 -17.16 9.78 -3.18
CA HIS A 132 -16.60 9.69 -4.56
C HIS A 132 -15.50 10.73 -4.95
N ARG A 133 -14.58 11.05 -4.04
CA ARG A 133 -13.50 12.03 -4.13
C ARG A 133 -12.17 11.37 -4.50
N ASP A 134 -11.26 12.15 -5.09
CA ASP A 134 -9.89 11.72 -5.38
C ASP A 134 -9.21 11.13 -4.13
N PHE A 135 -8.96 9.82 -4.15
CA PHE A 135 -8.45 9.03 -3.03
C PHE A 135 -7.51 7.89 -3.49
N LYS A 136 -6.27 7.90 -3.02
CA LYS A 136 -5.30 6.85 -3.34
C LYS A 136 -5.34 5.75 -2.27
N LEU A 137 -5.61 4.49 -2.63
CA LEU A 137 -5.51 3.34 -1.72
C LEU A 137 -4.54 2.28 -2.23
N VAL A 138 -3.37 2.18 -1.61
CA VAL A 138 -2.42 1.16 -2.00
C VAL A 138 -2.53 -0.06 -1.07
N VAL A 139 -2.94 -1.23 -1.56
CA VAL A 139 -2.97 -2.49 -0.78
C VAL A 139 -1.89 -3.47 -1.27
N TYR A 140 -0.98 -3.83 -0.37
CA TYR A 140 0.08 -4.79 -0.61
C TYR A 140 -0.29 -6.16 -0.03
N THR A 141 -0.45 -7.15 -0.91
CA THR A 141 -0.75 -8.56 -0.59
C THR A 141 -0.04 -9.49 -1.58
N ASN A 142 1.14 -10.01 -1.24
CA ASN A 142 1.94 -10.88 -2.15
C ASN A 142 2.48 -10.16 -3.42
N LYS A 143 2.85 -10.89 -4.50
CA LYS A 143 3.64 -10.41 -5.66
C LYS A 143 2.92 -9.65 -6.79
N ASN A 144 1.58 -9.60 -6.85
CA ASN A 144 0.84 -8.99 -7.98
C ASN A 144 0.66 -7.48 -7.82
N VAL A 145 0.00 -6.73 -8.70
CA VAL A 145 -0.49 -5.34 -8.48
C VAL A 145 -1.72 -5.15 -9.36
N ILE A 146 -2.80 -4.60 -8.82
CA ILE A 146 -3.98 -4.17 -9.58
C ILE A 146 -4.23 -2.69 -9.33
N ILE A 147 -4.25 -1.86 -10.38
CA ILE A 147 -4.50 -0.43 -10.32
C ILE A 147 -5.90 -0.11 -10.81
N HIS A 148 -6.68 0.61 -10.01
CA HIS A 148 -7.98 1.15 -10.41
C HIS A 148 -7.93 2.67 -10.44
N GLU A 149 -8.12 3.27 -11.61
CA GLU A 149 -8.14 4.73 -11.78
C GLU A 149 -9.46 5.38 -11.36
N ASN A 150 -10.55 4.60 -11.32
CA ASN A 150 -11.87 5.09 -11.00
C ASN A 150 -12.63 4.09 -10.12
N LEU A 151 -12.79 4.43 -8.84
CA LEU A 151 -13.49 3.64 -7.84
C LEU A 151 -15.02 3.65 -7.99
N ARG A 152 -15.58 4.57 -8.78
CA ARG A 152 -17.03 4.86 -8.77
C ARG A 152 -17.92 3.65 -9.06
N GLU A 153 -17.37 2.58 -9.63
CA GLU A 153 -18.12 1.40 -10.07
C GLU A 153 -17.39 0.06 -9.87
N THR A 154 -16.33 0.02 -9.06
CA THR A 154 -15.47 -1.18 -8.98
C THR A 154 -15.75 -1.99 -7.73
N SER A 155 -16.16 -3.24 -7.90
CA SER A 155 -16.10 -4.23 -6.83
C SER A 155 -14.64 -4.65 -6.63
N PRO A 156 -14.12 -4.65 -5.39
CA PRO A 156 -12.77 -5.18 -5.15
C PRO A 156 -12.75 -6.70 -5.41
N PRO A 157 -11.57 -7.28 -5.74
CA PRO A 157 -11.47 -8.69 -6.11
C PRO A 157 -11.96 -9.64 -5.03
N PRO A 158 -12.75 -10.69 -5.29
CA PRO A 158 -13.28 -11.62 -4.30
C PRO A 158 -12.22 -12.52 -3.64
N ASN A 159 -10.93 -12.38 -3.98
CA ASN A 159 -9.86 -13.23 -3.48
C ASN A 159 -8.65 -12.42 -3.01
N CYS A 160 -8.29 -12.60 -1.73
CA CYS A 160 -7.21 -11.94 -1.00
C CYS A 160 -5.77 -12.31 -1.43
N GLY A 161 -5.61 -13.21 -2.40
CA GLY A 161 -4.30 -13.66 -2.93
C GLY A 161 -3.62 -12.67 -3.88
N LEU A 162 -4.12 -11.44 -3.96
CA LEU A 162 -3.77 -10.44 -4.98
C LEU A 162 -3.31 -9.14 -4.37
N LYS A 163 -2.09 -8.69 -4.68
CA LYS A 163 -1.62 -7.33 -4.39
C LYS A 163 -2.39 -6.36 -5.27
N PHE A 164 -2.97 -5.36 -4.64
CA PHE A 164 -4.05 -4.53 -5.15
C PHE A 164 -3.72 -3.07 -4.83
N GLU A 165 -3.17 -2.32 -5.77
CA GLU A 165 -2.88 -0.90 -5.58
C GLU A 165 -3.98 -0.05 -6.18
N LEU A 166 -5.02 0.26 -5.44
CA LEU A 166 -6.05 1.17 -5.91
C LEU A 166 -5.56 2.63 -5.98
N VAL A 167 -5.71 3.28 -7.12
CA VAL A 167 -5.20 4.65 -7.31
C VAL A 167 -6.29 5.49 -7.94
N GLN A 168 -7.16 6.08 -7.13
CA GLN A 168 -8.01 7.15 -7.63
C GLN A 168 -7.27 8.47 -7.41
N SER A 169 -6.62 8.99 -8.44
CA SER A 169 -5.92 10.27 -8.31
C SER A 169 -5.65 11.01 -9.61
N SER A 170 -5.75 12.34 -9.51
CA SER A 170 -5.20 13.37 -10.40
C SER A 170 -3.69 13.62 -10.19
N VAL A 171 -3.03 12.89 -9.29
CA VAL A 171 -1.58 12.98 -8.99
C VAL A 171 -0.73 12.45 -10.14
N SER A 172 0.48 13.01 -10.31
CA SER A 172 1.44 12.63 -11.36
C SER A 172 1.66 11.12 -11.40
N THR A 173 1.13 10.53 -12.46
CA THR A 173 1.05 9.12 -12.83
C THR A 173 2.40 8.40 -12.88
N GLU A 174 3.48 9.17 -12.97
CA GLU A 174 4.83 8.68 -13.21
C GLU A 174 5.55 8.18 -11.96
N GLU A 175 5.51 8.93 -10.86
CA GLU A 175 6.17 8.55 -9.59
C GLU A 175 5.57 7.27 -9.00
N LEU A 176 4.26 7.11 -9.15
CA LEU A 176 3.54 5.93 -8.71
C LEU A 176 3.99 4.67 -9.46
N LEU A 177 4.06 4.77 -10.79
CA LEU A 177 4.53 3.68 -11.63
C LEU A 177 5.99 3.32 -11.32
N ASP A 178 6.84 4.32 -11.10
CA ASP A 178 8.24 4.09 -10.78
C ASP A 178 8.41 3.42 -9.42
N GLY A 179 7.70 3.89 -8.38
CA GLY A 179 7.73 3.26 -7.05
C GLY A 179 7.21 1.82 -7.06
N LEU A 180 6.20 1.53 -7.90
CA LEU A 180 5.66 0.19 -8.09
C LEU A 180 6.67 -0.79 -8.69
N LEU A 181 7.33 -0.36 -9.77
CA LEU A 181 8.24 -1.19 -10.54
C LEU A 181 9.61 -1.30 -9.86
N GLN A 182 9.99 -0.32 -9.04
CA GLN A 182 11.25 -0.32 -8.28
C GLN A 182 11.39 -1.50 -7.31
N LYS A 183 10.28 -2.11 -6.88
CA LYS A 183 10.31 -3.31 -6.03
C LYS A 183 10.83 -4.56 -6.75
N ARG A 184 10.92 -4.57 -8.09
CA ARG A 184 11.46 -5.67 -8.94
C ARG A 184 10.95 -7.09 -8.62
N GLN A 185 9.79 -7.18 -7.99
CA GLN A 185 9.15 -8.45 -7.59
C GLN A 185 7.79 -8.62 -8.26
N LEU A 186 7.38 -7.64 -9.06
CA LEU A 186 6.05 -7.59 -9.64
C LEU A 186 5.95 -8.51 -10.85
N GLU A 187 5.20 -9.60 -10.76
CA GLU A 187 5.04 -10.53 -11.89
C GLU A 187 3.91 -10.10 -12.85
N THR A 188 2.87 -9.46 -12.31
CA THR A 188 1.72 -9.00 -13.10
C THR A 188 1.24 -7.62 -12.62
N LEU A 189 0.99 -6.71 -13.57
CA LEU A 189 0.35 -5.41 -13.37
C LEU A 189 -0.97 -5.39 -14.13
N SER A 190 -2.11 -5.29 -13.43
CA SER A 190 -3.43 -5.10 -14.07
C SER A 190 -3.91 -3.68 -13.83
N ILE A 191 -4.48 -3.02 -14.82
CA ILE A 191 -4.94 -1.63 -14.73
C ILE A 191 -6.38 -1.57 -15.24
N PHE A 192 -7.28 -1.09 -14.40
CA PHE A 192 -8.66 -0.74 -14.72
C PHE A 192 -8.71 0.73 -15.09
N SER A 193 -8.92 0.99 -16.37
CA SER A 193 -8.83 2.32 -16.93
C SER A 193 -9.62 2.44 -18.23
N SER A 194 -10.19 3.62 -18.46
CA SER A 194 -10.79 3.95 -19.75
C SER A 194 -9.73 3.90 -20.86
N SER A 195 -10.14 3.54 -22.07
CA SER A 195 -9.24 3.41 -23.23
C SER A 195 -8.46 4.69 -23.57
N GLY A 196 -8.90 5.85 -23.06
CA GLY A 196 -8.27 7.16 -23.25
C GLY A 196 -7.31 7.62 -22.15
N SER A 197 -7.12 6.85 -21.07
CA SER A 197 -6.32 7.30 -19.91
C SER A 197 -4.87 7.62 -20.24
N GLU A 198 -4.43 8.79 -19.77
CA GLU A 198 -3.03 9.23 -19.83
C GLU A 198 -2.12 8.34 -18.97
N PHE A 199 -2.60 7.82 -17.84
CA PHE A 199 -1.83 6.86 -17.03
C PHE A 199 -1.62 5.56 -17.81
N LEU A 200 -2.67 5.00 -18.43
CA LEU A 200 -2.53 3.79 -19.24
C LEU A 200 -1.58 3.99 -20.42
N LYS A 201 -1.64 5.16 -21.09
CA LYS A 201 -0.68 5.53 -22.15
C LYS A 201 0.75 5.63 -21.61
N LEU A 202 0.96 6.26 -20.46
CA LEU A 202 2.27 6.37 -19.81
C LEU A 202 2.83 5.00 -19.44
N VAL A 203 2.02 4.14 -18.83
CA VAL A 203 2.40 2.76 -18.48
C VAL A 203 2.82 2.00 -19.72
N ARG A 204 2.01 2.02 -20.78
CA ARG A 204 2.37 1.38 -22.06
C ARG A 204 3.70 1.91 -22.55
N LYS A 205 3.87 3.23 -22.65
CA LYS A 205 5.10 3.88 -23.12
C LYS A 205 6.32 3.45 -22.30
N LYS A 206 6.24 3.44 -20.97
CA LYS A 206 7.38 3.11 -20.09
C LYS A 206 7.72 1.63 -20.10
N ILE A 207 6.71 0.76 -20.10
CA ILE A 207 6.89 -0.69 -19.99
C ILE A 207 7.31 -1.33 -21.33
N THR A 208 6.91 -0.75 -22.48
CA THR A 208 7.28 -1.27 -23.81
C THR A 208 8.57 -0.67 -24.38
N ARG A 209 9.31 0.16 -23.62
CA ARG A 209 10.63 0.65 -24.05
C ARG A 209 11.57 -0.55 -24.25
N LYS A 210 11.93 -0.81 -25.51
CA LYS A 210 12.85 -1.90 -25.92
C LYS A 210 14.32 -1.46 -25.93
N GLU A 211 14.58 -0.16 -25.93
CA GLU A 211 15.93 0.40 -25.91
C GLU A 211 16.56 0.21 -24.53
N ASP A 212 17.87 -0.05 -24.51
CA ASP A 212 18.62 -0.08 -23.26
C ASP A 212 18.48 1.29 -22.57
N PRO A 213 17.92 1.34 -21.34
CA PRO A 213 17.64 2.60 -20.68
C PRO A 213 18.94 3.36 -20.42
N THR A 214 19.03 4.57 -20.97
CA THR A 214 20.20 5.46 -20.81
C THR A 214 20.15 6.25 -19.50
N CYS A 215 19.14 6.04 -18.65
CA CYS A 215 19.07 6.67 -17.34
C CYS A 215 20.06 6.04 -16.35
N CYS A 216 20.39 6.74 -15.25
CA CYS A 216 21.29 6.26 -14.18
C CYS A 216 22.77 6.04 -14.60
N ILE A 217 23.28 6.79 -15.59
CA ILE A 217 24.65 6.66 -16.14
C ILE A 217 25.74 6.78 -15.05
N SER A 218 25.52 7.58 -14.01
CA SER A 218 26.49 7.86 -12.94
C SER A 218 26.37 6.97 -11.69
N MET A 219 25.44 6.01 -11.66
CA MET A 219 25.23 5.15 -10.50
C MET A 219 25.90 3.78 -10.67
N ASN A 220 26.49 3.25 -9.58
CA ASN A 220 26.96 1.87 -9.50
C ASN A 220 25.89 0.89 -9.99
N SER A 221 26.30 -0.26 -10.55
CA SER A 221 25.41 -1.27 -11.14
C SER A 221 24.27 -1.74 -10.23
N THR A 222 24.42 -1.59 -8.92
CA THR A 222 23.45 -1.93 -7.88
C THR A 222 22.35 -0.87 -7.67
N ASN A 223 22.58 0.40 -8.01
CA ASN A 223 21.65 1.51 -7.78
C ASN A 223 20.86 1.94 -9.04
N LYS A 224 20.88 1.13 -10.09
CA LYS A 224 20.13 1.40 -11.32
C LYS A 224 18.61 1.32 -11.09
N CYS A 225 17.82 2.13 -11.81
CA CYS A 225 16.36 2.10 -11.71
C CYS A 225 15.75 0.83 -12.31
N TRP A 226 14.46 0.57 -12.06
CA TRP A 226 13.76 -0.65 -12.49
C TRP A 226 13.85 -0.93 -13.99
N GLN A 227 13.92 0.11 -14.83
CA GLN A 227 14.01 -0.03 -16.30
C GLN A 227 15.20 -0.91 -16.72
N HIS A 228 16.34 -0.83 -16.02
CA HIS A 228 17.53 -1.63 -16.34
C HIS A 228 17.32 -3.14 -16.11
N PHE A 229 16.37 -3.48 -15.24
CA PHE A 229 16.11 -4.84 -14.77
C PHE A 229 14.83 -5.44 -15.37
N LEU A 230 13.95 -4.63 -15.96
CA LEU A 230 12.82 -5.17 -16.69
C LEU A 230 13.34 -5.85 -17.97
N LYS A 231 13.14 -7.16 -18.07
CA LYS A 231 13.60 -7.97 -19.22
C LYS A 231 12.58 -7.96 -20.34
N ASP A 232 11.31 -8.13 -19.99
CA ASP A 232 10.21 -8.27 -20.93
C ASP A 232 8.91 -7.89 -20.24
N ALA A 233 7.98 -7.33 -21.00
CA ALA A 233 6.65 -7.03 -20.54
C ALA A 233 5.66 -7.20 -21.68
N ARG A 234 4.75 -8.15 -21.48
CA ARG A 234 3.76 -8.52 -22.50
C ARG A 234 2.36 -8.24 -22.01
N MET A 235 1.53 -7.73 -22.90
CA MET A 235 0.10 -7.59 -22.64
C MET A 235 -0.54 -8.98 -22.61
N VAL A 236 -1.35 -9.24 -21.58
CA VAL A 236 -2.08 -10.50 -21.42
C VAL A 236 -3.46 -10.35 -22.06
N ASN A 237 -3.77 -11.22 -23.00
CA ASN A 237 -5.13 -11.34 -23.51
C ASN A 237 -5.99 -12.11 -22.51
N LEU A 238 -6.74 -11.38 -21.69
CA LEU A 238 -7.61 -11.95 -20.67
C LEU A 238 -8.66 -12.93 -21.26
N LYS A 239 -9.10 -12.75 -22.52
CA LYS A 239 -10.12 -13.63 -23.13
C LYS A 239 -9.55 -14.98 -23.59
N ALA A 240 -8.28 -15.05 -23.99
CA ALA A 240 -7.70 -16.24 -24.62
C ALA A 240 -7.01 -17.23 -23.65
N ASP A 241 -6.71 -16.82 -22.42
CA ASP A 241 -5.89 -17.62 -21.51
C ASP A 241 -6.68 -18.78 -20.85
N LYS A 242 -6.42 -20.02 -21.25
CA LYS A 242 -7.19 -21.21 -20.81
C LYS A 242 -6.85 -21.68 -19.38
N HIS A 243 -5.72 -21.26 -18.81
CA HIS A 243 -5.31 -21.60 -17.43
C HIS A 243 -5.24 -20.33 -16.58
N ALA A 244 -6.40 -19.87 -16.13
CA ALA A 244 -6.49 -18.68 -15.32
C ALA A 244 -6.26 -19.03 -13.84
N ALA A 245 -5.18 -18.51 -13.25
CA ALA A 245 -5.07 -18.41 -11.79
C ALA A 245 -6.35 -17.74 -11.23
N PRO A 246 -6.75 -18.02 -9.97
CA PRO A 246 -8.03 -17.55 -9.41
C PRO A 246 -8.31 -16.06 -9.62
N TRP A 247 -7.26 -15.24 -9.61
CA TRP A 247 -7.36 -13.81 -9.87
C TRP A 247 -7.60 -13.43 -11.34
N MET A 248 -7.03 -14.17 -12.29
CA MET A 248 -7.31 -13.95 -13.71
C MET A 248 -8.72 -14.39 -14.05
N ALA A 249 -9.23 -15.43 -13.39
CA ALA A 249 -10.63 -15.82 -13.51
C ALA A 249 -11.56 -14.69 -13.07
N TRP A 250 -11.24 -14.02 -11.96
CA TRP A 250 -11.97 -12.84 -11.52
C TRP A 250 -11.89 -11.66 -12.50
N LEU A 251 -10.69 -11.30 -12.98
CA LEU A 251 -10.57 -10.20 -13.95
C LEU A 251 -11.42 -10.45 -15.20
N LYS A 252 -11.49 -11.72 -15.65
CA LYS A 252 -12.31 -12.13 -16.80
C LYS A 252 -13.81 -12.01 -16.52
N SER A 253 -14.24 -12.32 -15.30
CA SER A 253 -15.65 -12.25 -14.91
C SER A 253 -16.12 -10.83 -14.56
N HIS A 254 -15.22 -9.84 -14.53
CA HIS A 254 -15.59 -8.47 -14.22
C HIS A 254 -16.46 -7.88 -15.35
N PRO A 255 -17.59 -7.20 -15.03
CA PRO A 255 -18.49 -6.61 -16.04
C PRO A 255 -17.82 -5.63 -17.02
N ARG A 256 -16.68 -5.05 -16.61
CA ARG A 256 -15.88 -4.06 -17.35
C ARG A 256 -14.55 -4.64 -17.80
N VAL A 257 -14.47 -5.95 -18.06
CA VAL A 257 -13.24 -6.64 -18.49
C VAL A 257 -12.53 -5.98 -19.69
N ASN A 258 -13.29 -5.32 -20.58
CA ASN A 258 -12.73 -4.61 -21.73
C ASN A 258 -11.92 -3.35 -21.35
N GLU A 259 -12.07 -2.86 -20.13
CA GLU A 259 -11.33 -1.72 -19.57
C GLU A 259 -10.12 -2.16 -18.74
N ILE A 260 -9.88 -3.47 -18.66
CA ILE A 260 -8.76 -4.04 -17.93
C ILE A 260 -7.62 -4.27 -18.91
N THR A 261 -6.52 -3.53 -18.73
CA THR A 261 -5.25 -3.84 -19.39
C THR A 261 -4.35 -4.59 -18.41
N CYS A 262 -3.94 -5.81 -18.76
CA CYS A 262 -3.06 -6.63 -17.93
C CYS A 262 -1.69 -6.80 -18.60
N PHE A 263 -0.62 -6.60 -17.83
CA PHE A 263 0.77 -6.79 -18.24
C PHE A 263 1.41 -7.88 -17.40
N ARG A 264 2.08 -8.83 -18.05
CA ARG A 264 2.96 -9.80 -17.39
C ARG A 264 4.40 -9.34 -17.55
N LEU A 265 5.06 -9.11 -16.42
CA LEU A 265 6.42 -8.57 -16.35
C LEU A 265 7.41 -9.70 -16.06
N LYS A 266 8.57 -9.66 -16.73
CA LYS A 266 9.71 -10.52 -16.45
C LYS A 266 10.89 -9.64 -16.09
N TRP A 267 11.57 -9.99 -15.01
CA TRP A 267 12.76 -9.29 -14.54
C TRP A 267 14.02 -10.08 -14.91
N LYS A 268 15.12 -9.37 -15.17
CA LYS A 268 16.45 -9.96 -15.26
C LYS A 268 16.80 -10.50 -13.87
N SER A 269 17.24 -11.76 -13.78
CA SER A 269 17.88 -12.27 -12.57
C SER A 269 19.16 -11.49 -12.37
N ASP A 270 19.46 -11.08 -11.14
CA ASP A 270 20.81 -10.62 -10.84
C ASP A 270 21.77 -11.75 -11.26
N LYS A 271 22.78 -11.40 -12.07
CA LYS A 271 23.87 -12.31 -12.43
C LYS A 271 24.71 -12.51 -11.17
N ASP A 272 24.19 -13.34 -10.27
CA ASP A 272 24.83 -14.05 -9.17
C ASP A 272 23.69 -14.64 -8.36
N GLY A 273 23.63 -15.97 -8.30
CA GLY A 273 22.55 -16.75 -7.69
C GLY A 273 22.43 -16.57 -6.17
N ARG A 274 22.20 -15.35 -5.69
CA ARG A 274 21.56 -15.10 -4.41
C ARG A 274 20.11 -14.74 -4.71
N MET A 275 19.20 -15.67 -4.45
CA MET A 275 17.91 -15.22 -3.93
C MET A 275 18.27 -14.39 -2.70
N ALA A 276 18.22 -13.07 -2.83
CA ALA A 276 18.11 -12.23 -1.66
C ALA A 276 16.76 -12.57 -1.04
N SER A 277 16.76 -13.52 -0.13
CA SER A 277 15.85 -13.59 0.99
C SER A 277 15.96 -12.25 1.73
N ARG A 278 15.36 -11.20 1.19
CA ARG A 278 14.98 -10.02 1.95
C ARG A 278 13.72 -10.38 2.73
N GLN A 279 13.86 -11.31 3.67
CA GLN A 279 13.12 -11.18 4.91
C GLN A 279 13.69 -9.95 5.61
N GLY A 280 12.83 -8.99 5.93
CA GLY A 280 13.20 -7.74 6.58
C GLY A 280 13.45 -6.60 5.59
N LEU A 281 12.37 -6.00 5.08
CA LEU A 281 12.47 -4.63 4.57
C LEU A 281 12.43 -3.68 5.77
N HIS A 282 13.61 -3.38 6.30
CA HIS A 282 13.88 -2.06 6.84
C HIS A 282 13.57 -1.04 5.74
N LEU A 283 12.55 -0.22 5.94
CA LEU A 283 12.29 0.98 5.16
C LEU A 283 12.43 2.15 6.13
N THR A 284 13.54 2.87 5.98
CA THR A 284 13.76 4.24 6.49
C THR A 284 12.54 5.13 6.28
#